data_AF-A0A527ZQL5-F1
#
_entry.id   AF-A0A527ZQL5-F1
#
_cell.length_a   1.000
_cell.length_b   1.000
_cell.length_c   1.000
_cell.angle_alpha   90.00
_cell.angle_beta   90.00
_cell.angle_gamma   90.00
#
_symmetry.space_group_name_H-M   'P 1'
#
loop_
_entity.id
_entity.type
_entity.pdbx_description
1 polymer ?
#
loop_
_entity_poly.entity_id
_entity_poly.type
_entity_poly.pdbx_seq_one_letter_code
_entity_poly.pdbx_strand_id
1 'polypeptide(L)'
;EEHALAHDSMDVSKVHRIREDMERAEARRLQPHYIESFFLEAFKQLGGNAKQREPRRYEVTHVPAPIRNRDRLIGFGEPVLPRYERIAFEKSLVAPQGLALAAFVCPGHPLLDAAIDLTLERHRDLLRRGTVLVDDRDPGLTPRVLFFLEHAIQDAGITRSGDRRIVSKRMLYVEIDAEGHARHLNYAPYLDYRPLHDGEPTVEAFLARAESAWIGREIEQKAQGYAITNVVPEHLNEVRSRKLELLSKTEAAVKDRLTKEINYWDHRAEQLKLQEQSGKVNARLNSGEARKRADAL
;
A
#
# COMPACT_ATOMS: atom_id res chain seq x y z
N GLU A 1 26.94 -35.24 17.85
CA GLU A 1 25.62 -35.55 17.26
C GLU A 1 24.65 -34.45 17.65
N GLU A 2 24.26 -33.59 16.72
CA GLU A 2 23.04 -32.77 16.77
C GLU A 2 22.86 -32.07 15.41
N HIS A 3 22.83 -32.90 14.35
CA HIS A 3 22.30 -32.51 13.05
C HIS A 3 20.79 -32.76 13.07
N ALA A 4 20.02 -31.85 13.68
CA ALA A 4 18.57 -31.83 13.54
C ALA A 4 18.15 -30.61 12.69
N LEU A 5 18.14 -30.83 11.37
CA LEU A 5 17.51 -29.97 10.37
C LEU A 5 15.98 -30.10 10.51
N ALA A 6 15.38 -29.37 11.46
CA ALA A 6 13.98 -28.91 11.45
C ALA A 6 13.64 -28.34 12.84
N HIS A 7 13.87 -27.04 13.06
CA HIS A 7 12.97 -26.27 13.94
C HIS A 7 11.73 -25.89 13.13
N ASP A 8 11.01 -26.92 12.68
CA ASP A 8 9.76 -26.77 11.93
C ASP A 8 8.61 -27.07 12.89
N SER A 9 8.47 -26.19 13.88
CA SER A 9 7.16 -25.88 14.41
C SER A 9 7.07 -24.38 14.44
N MET A 10 6.35 -23.82 13.47
CA MET A 10 5.90 -22.45 13.61
C MET A 10 5.14 -22.37 14.93
N ASP A 11 5.76 -21.75 15.93
CA ASP A 11 5.17 -21.42 17.22
C ASP A 11 3.73 -20.94 16.97
N VAL A 12 2.76 -21.66 17.53
CA VAL A 12 1.32 -21.49 17.25
C VAL A 12 0.91 -20.02 17.43
N SER A 13 1.57 -19.32 18.37
CA SER A 13 1.41 -17.88 18.59
C SER A 13 1.84 -17.01 17.40
N LYS A 14 2.90 -17.37 16.68
CA LYS A 14 3.34 -16.70 15.44
C LYS A 14 2.38 -16.96 14.29
N VAL A 15 1.82 -18.17 14.19
CA VAL A 15 0.81 -18.50 13.17
C VAL A 15 -0.45 -17.69 13.38
N HIS A 16 -0.93 -17.57 14.63
CA HIS A 16 -2.06 -16.71 14.96
C HIS A 16 -1.78 -15.24 14.67
N ARG A 17 -0.60 -14.71 15.04
CA ARG A 17 -0.23 -13.32 14.72
C ARG A 17 -0.15 -13.06 13.22
N ILE A 18 0.43 -13.99 12.45
CA ILE A 18 0.48 -13.90 10.98
C ILE A 18 -0.93 -13.93 10.40
N ARG A 19 -1.80 -14.81 10.90
CA ARG A 19 -3.19 -14.88 10.46
C ARG A 19 -3.98 -13.62 10.80
N GLU A 20 -3.84 -13.08 12.00
CA GLU A 20 -4.44 -11.79 12.38
C GLU A 20 -3.89 -10.63 11.55
N ASP A 21 -2.59 -10.62 11.24
CA ASP A 21 -1.97 -9.62 10.37
C ASP A 21 -2.49 -9.75 8.93
N MET A 22 -2.70 -10.99 8.44
CA MET A 22 -3.30 -11.28 7.13
C MET A 22 -4.77 -10.87 7.08
N GLU A 23 -5.56 -11.20 8.10
CA GLU A 23 -6.96 -10.80 8.23
C GLU A 23 -7.08 -9.27 8.34
N ARG A 24 -6.19 -8.60 9.09
CA ARG A 24 -6.11 -7.12 9.12
C ARG A 24 -5.70 -6.54 7.76
N ALA A 25 -4.78 -7.18 7.04
CA ALA A 25 -4.38 -6.73 5.71
C ALA A 25 -5.49 -6.94 4.67
N GLU A 26 -6.26 -8.02 4.78
CA GLU A 26 -7.40 -8.34 3.93
C GLU A 26 -8.59 -7.42 4.22
N ALA A 27 -8.89 -7.13 5.50
CA ALA A 27 -9.89 -6.14 5.90
C ALA A 27 -9.54 -4.72 5.42
N ARG A 28 -8.24 -4.39 5.31
CA ARG A 28 -7.74 -3.13 4.75
C ARG A 28 -7.65 -3.14 3.21
N ARG A 29 -7.83 -4.29 2.55
CA ARG A 29 -7.75 -4.39 1.10
C ARG A 29 -9.00 -3.77 0.48
N LEU A 30 -8.81 -2.85 -0.47
CA LEU A 30 -9.91 -2.28 -1.22
C LEU A 30 -10.64 -3.40 -1.96
N GLN A 31 -11.95 -3.51 -1.72
CA GLN A 31 -12.76 -4.54 -2.36
C GLN A 31 -12.79 -4.32 -3.88
N PRO A 32 -12.76 -5.39 -4.69
CA PRO A 32 -12.82 -5.31 -6.15
C PRO A 32 -13.94 -4.43 -6.69
N HIS A 33 -15.11 -4.45 -6.03
CA HIS A 33 -16.26 -3.63 -6.42
C HIS A 33 -15.96 -2.13 -6.42
N TYR A 34 -15.19 -1.62 -5.44
CA TYR A 34 -14.83 -0.21 -5.39
C TYR A 34 -13.82 0.19 -6.46
N ILE A 35 -12.93 -0.72 -6.84
CA ILE A 35 -12.01 -0.50 -7.97
C ILE A 35 -12.80 -0.47 -9.28
N GLU A 36 -13.72 -1.42 -9.44
CA GLU A 36 -14.63 -1.51 -10.58
C GLU A 36 -15.48 -0.25 -10.75
N SER A 37 -16.20 0.18 -9.71
CA SER A 37 -17.08 1.35 -9.76
C SER A 37 -16.29 2.63 -10.03
N PHE A 38 -15.17 2.84 -9.33
CA PHE A 38 -14.27 3.96 -9.58
C PHE A 38 -13.78 3.95 -11.03
N PHE A 39 -13.24 2.82 -11.51
CA PHE A 39 -12.65 2.74 -12.83
C PHE A 39 -13.67 3.02 -13.93
N LEU A 40 -14.86 2.41 -13.87
CA LEU A 40 -15.86 2.57 -14.91
C LEU A 40 -16.33 4.03 -15.02
N GLU A 41 -16.54 4.70 -13.88
CA GLU A 41 -16.94 6.10 -13.86
C GLU A 41 -15.80 7.04 -14.30
N ALA A 42 -14.59 6.86 -13.77
CA ALA A 42 -13.43 7.64 -14.18
C ALA A 42 -13.12 7.46 -15.68
N PHE A 43 -13.14 6.21 -16.17
CA PHE A 43 -12.88 5.90 -17.57
C PHE A 43 -13.90 6.58 -18.49
N LYS A 44 -15.18 6.59 -18.11
CA LYS A 44 -16.24 7.31 -18.82
C LYS A 44 -15.99 8.82 -18.87
N GLN A 45 -15.65 9.45 -17.74
CA GLN A 45 -15.34 10.89 -17.67
C GLN A 45 -14.07 11.27 -18.45
N LEU A 46 -13.13 10.33 -18.61
CA LEU A 46 -11.94 10.47 -19.44
C LEU A 46 -12.21 10.22 -20.94
N GLY A 47 -13.47 10.04 -21.34
CA GLY A 47 -13.91 9.84 -22.72
C GLY A 47 -13.86 8.39 -23.19
N GLY A 48 -13.66 7.45 -22.28
CA GLY A 48 -13.64 6.01 -22.54
C GLY A 48 -15.04 5.40 -22.50
N ASN A 49 -15.15 4.17 -23.02
CA ASN A 49 -16.38 3.39 -22.90
C ASN A 49 -16.01 1.92 -22.67
N ALA A 50 -16.51 1.36 -21.57
CA ALA A 50 -16.37 -0.04 -21.22
C ALA A 50 -17.76 -0.70 -21.28
N LYS A 51 -17.96 -1.64 -22.19
CA LYS A 51 -19.26 -2.30 -22.41
C LYS A 51 -19.28 -3.63 -21.67
N GLN A 52 -20.24 -3.83 -20.78
CA GLN A 52 -20.41 -5.11 -20.12
C GLN A 52 -20.83 -6.18 -21.15
N ARG A 53 -20.09 -7.29 -21.21
CA ARG A 53 -20.36 -8.41 -22.13
C ARG A 53 -20.79 -9.65 -21.37
N GLU A 54 -20.13 -9.92 -20.26
CA GLU A 54 -20.52 -10.93 -19.28
C GLU A 54 -20.66 -10.26 -17.89
N PRO A 55 -21.29 -10.91 -16.89
CA PRO A 55 -21.39 -10.38 -15.55
C PRO A 55 -20.03 -9.89 -15.02
N ARG A 56 -19.92 -8.57 -14.76
CA ARG A 56 -18.72 -7.89 -14.23
C ARG A 56 -17.45 -8.08 -15.09
N ARG A 57 -17.62 -8.33 -16.39
CA ARG A 57 -16.56 -8.38 -17.40
C ARG A 57 -16.88 -7.42 -18.54
N TYR A 58 -15.92 -6.56 -18.86
CA TYR A 58 -16.15 -5.43 -19.75
C TYR A 58 -15.23 -5.48 -20.95
N GLU A 59 -15.75 -5.13 -22.12
CA GLU A 59 -14.98 -4.92 -23.33
C GLU A 59 -14.64 -3.44 -23.49
N VAL A 60 -13.38 -3.15 -23.80
CA VAL A 60 -12.91 -1.79 -24.10
C VAL A 60 -12.41 -1.77 -25.54
N THR A 61 -13.25 -1.32 -26.46
CA THR A 61 -12.92 -1.30 -27.89
C THR A 61 -11.90 -0.22 -28.26
N HIS A 62 -11.84 0.86 -27.47
CA HIS A 62 -10.89 1.95 -27.65
C HIS A 62 -10.56 2.60 -26.31
N VAL A 63 -9.28 2.68 -25.98
CA VAL A 63 -8.79 3.45 -24.83
C VAL A 63 -8.48 4.87 -25.27
N PRO A 64 -9.05 5.93 -24.67
CA PRO A 64 -8.79 7.32 -25.03
C PRO A 64 -7.30 7.70 -25.08
N ALA A 65 -6.95 8.59 -26.00
CA ALA A 65 -5.58 9.11 -26.14
C ALA A 65 -5.00 9.74 -24.86
N PRO A 66 -5.76 10.52 -24.06
CA PRO A 66 -5.24 11.07 -22.80
C PRO A 66 -4.72 9.99 -21.84
N ILE A 67 -5.41 8.85 -21.73
CA ILE A 67 -5.03 7.74 -20.84
C ILE A 67 -3.75 7.08 -21.35
N ARG A 68 -3.67 6.77 -22.65
CA ARG A 68 -2.47 6.17 -23.25
C ARG A 68 -1.24 7.10 -23.17
N ASN A 69 -1.45 8.40 -23.32
CA ASN A 69 -0.37 9.39 -23.22
C ASN A 69 0.09 9.56 -21.78
N ARG A 70 -0.83 9.52 -20.81
CA ARG A 70 -0.49 9.58 -19.39
C ARG A 70 0.40 8.40 -18.98
N ASP A 71 0.03 7.19 -19.38
CA ASP A 71 0.81 5.98 -19.12
C ASP A 71 2.26 6.10 -19.61
N ARG A 72 2.50 6.72 -20.77
CA ARG A 72 3.88 6.96 -21.26
C ARG A 72 4.73 7.85 -20.34
N LEU A 73 4.10 8.66 -19.49
CA LEU A 73 4.78 9.56 -18.56
C LEU A 73 5.01 8.93 -17.19
N ILE A 74 4.04 8.16 -16.69
CA ILE A 74 4.05 7.63 -15.31
C ILE A 74 4.28 6.12 -15.23
N GLY A 75 4.07 5.41 -16.33
CA GLY A 75 4.02 3.96 -16.39
C GLY A 75 5.40 3.32 -16.24
N PHE A 76 5.43 2.22 -15.50
CA PHE A 76 6.59 1.35 -15.37
C PHE A 76 6.18 -0.06 -15.80
N GLY A 77 6.75 -0.57 -16.89
CA GLY A 77 6.48 -1.93 -17.38
C GLY A 77 5.62 -1.97 -18.64
N GLU A 78 4.61 -2.84 -18.65
CA GLU A 78 3.74 -3.04 -19.82
C GLU A 78 2.87 -1.80 -20.09
N PRO A 79 2.80 -1.32 -21.34
CA PRO A 79 2.05 -0.10 -21.64
C PRO A 79 0.54 -0.35 -21.73
N VAL A 80 -0.23 0.73 -21.59
CA VAL A 80 -1.68 0.70 -21.86
C VAL A 80 -1.96 0.30 -23.30
N LEU A 81 -2.69 -0.81 -23.47
CA LEU A 81 -3.15 -1.28 -24.78
C LEU A 81 -4.19 -0.33 -25.39
N PRO A 82 -4.26 -0.23 -26.73
CA PRO A 82 -5.25 0.60 -27.41
C PRO A 82 -6.68 0.08 -27.25
N ARG A 83 -6.85 -1.21 -26.95
CA ARG A 83 -8.11 -1.91 -26.72
C ARG A 83 -7.88 -3.12 -25.82
N TYR A 84 -8.91 -3.53 -25.08
CA TYR A 84 -8.93 -4.74 -24.27
C TYR A 84 -10.15 -5.57 -24.67
N GLU A 85 -9.93 -6.82 -25.06
CA GLU A 85 -11.01 -7.75 -25.39
C GLU A 85 -11.92 -7.96 -24.18
N ARG A 86 -11.33 -8.25 -23.02
CA ARG A 86 -12.02 -8.26 -21.72
C ARG A 86 -11.14 -7.62 -20.65
N ILE A 87 -11.78 -6.92 -19.72
CA ILE A 87 -11.22 -6.49 -18.44
C ILE A 87 -12.09 -7.04 -17.30
N ALA A 88 -11.46 -7.37 -16.18
CA ALA A 88 -12.12 -7.81 -14.96
C ALA A 88 -11.40 -7.27 -13.72
N PHE A 89 -12.14 -7.03 -12.65
CA PHE A 89 -11.62 -6.49 -11.38
C PHE A 89 -11.48 -7.57 -10.30
N GLU A 90 -11.98 -8.77 -10.57
CA GLU A 90 -11.89 -9.93 -9.68
C GLU A 90 -11.05 -11.03 -10.29
N LYS A 91 -10.17 -11.62 -9.48
CA LYS A 91 -9.24 -12.66 -9.92
C LYS A 91 -9.96 -13.91 -10.45
N SER A 92 -11.10 -14.26 -9.86
CA SER A 92 -11.96 -15.37 -10.30
C SER A 92 -12.56 -15.17 -11.70
N LEU A 93 -12.68 -13.92 -12.16
CA LEU A 93 -13.29 -13.56 -13.45
C LEU A 93 -12.27 -13.34 -14.58
N VAL A 94 -10.98 -13.53 -14.30
CA VAL A 94 -9.88 -13.34 -15.26
C VAL A 94 -9.90 -14.41 -16.34
N ALA A 95 -9.96 -15.69 -15.95
CA ALA A 95 -9.96 -16.83 -16.87
C ALA A 95 -11.04 -17.88 -16.53
N PRO A 96 -12.34 -17.53 -16.57
CA PRO A 96 -13.40 -18.53 -16.42
C PRO A 96 -13.36 -19.52 -17.59
N GLN A 97 -13.67 -20.79 -17.31
CA GLN A 97 -13.63 -21.84 -18.33
C GLN A 97 -14.59 -21.53 -19.48
N GLY A 98 -14.09 -21.62 -20.72
CA GLY A 98 -14.87 -21.39 -21.94
C GLY A 98 -15.08 -19.93 -22.34
N LEU A 99 -14.51 -18.96 -21.59
CA LEU A 99 -14.56 -17.54 -21.92
C LEU A 99 -13.17 -17.01 -22.33
N ALA A 100 -13.14 -15.91 -23.08
CA ALA A 100 -11.90 -15.20 -23.43
C ALA A 100 -11.11 -14.79 -22.18
N LEU A 101 -9.78 -14.65 -22.27
CA LEU A 101 -8.98 -14.14 -21.15
C LEU A 101 -9.28 -12.65 -20.91
N ALA A 102 -9.46 -12.23 -19.66
CA ALA A 102 -9.57 -10.82 -19.30
C ALA A 102 -8.25 -10.28 -18.74
N ALA A 103 -7.95 -9.02 -19.03
CA ALA A 103 -6.93 -8.28 -18.29
C ALA A 103 -7.44 -8.03 -16.86
N PHE A 104 -6.61 -8.36 -15.86
CA PHE A 104 -6.94 -8.14 -14.46
C PHE A 104 -6.60 -6.70 -14.07
N VAL A 105 -7.62 -5.84 -14.02
CA VAL A 105 -7.47 -4.43 -13.68
C VAL A 105 -7.51 -4.28 -12.16
N CYS A 106 -6.32 -4.15 -11.57
CA CYS A 106 -6.12 -3.94 -10.14
C CYS A 106 -5.04 -2.86 -9.91
N PRO A 107 -4.83 -2.36 -8.67
CA PRO A 107 -3.75 -1.41 -8.39
C PRO A 107 -2.40 -1.89 -8.94
N GLY A 108 -1.69 -1.02 -9.66
CA GLY A 108 -0.46 -1.36 -10.39
C GLY A 108 -0.69 -1.76 -11.86
N HIS A 109 -1.94 -1.91 -12.31
CA HIS A 109 -2.25 -2.12 -13.73
C HIS A 109 -2.21 -0.77 -14.47
N PRO A 110 -1.49 -0.64 -15.60
CA PRO A 110 -1.21 0.65 -16.27
C PRO A 110 -2.49 1.41 -16.65
N LEU A 111 -3.53 0.69 -17.08
CA LEU A 111 -4.85 1.28 -17.42
C LEU A 111 -5.53 1.94 -16.20
N LEU A 112 -5.44 1.32 -15.02
CA LEU A 112 -6.04 1.85 -13.80
C LEU A 112 -5.21 3.01 -13.27
N ASP A 113 -3.88 2.85 -13.22
CA ASP A 113 -2.97 3.86 -12.69
C ASP A 113 -3.04 5.16 -13.51
N ALA A 114 -3.11 5.07 -14.84
CA ALA A 114 -3.32 6.23 -15.71
C ALA A 114 -4.68 6.91 -15.49
N ALA A 115 -5.74 6.14 -15.24
CA ALA A 115 -7.05 6.69 -14.92
C ALA A 115 -7.05 7.39 -13.55
N ILE A 116 -6.39 6.81 -12.54
CA ILE A 116 -6.21 7.41 -11.22
C ILE A 116 -5.44 8.72 -11.33
N ASP A 117 -4.29 8.73 -11.99
CA ASP A 117 -3.45 9.93 -12.09
C ASP A 117 -4.16 11.10 -12.78
N LEU A 118 -4.85 10.82 -13.90
CA LEU A 118 -5.65 11.84 -14.60
C LEU A 118 -6.83 12.34 -13.77
N THR A 119 -7.49 11.46 -13.02
CA THR A 119 -8.60 11.84 -12.15
C THR A 119 -8.10 12.75 -11.03
N LEU A 120 -6.98 12.38 -10.40
CA LEU A 120 -6.36 13.20 -9.37
C LEU A 120 -5.87 14.53 -9.93
N GLU A 121 -5.21 14.55 -11.09
CA GLU A 121 -4.77 15.80 -11.74
C GLU A 121 -5.92 16.78 -11.96
N ARG A 122 -7.10 16.29 -12.40
CA ARG A 122 -8.27 17.12 -12.69
C ARG A 122 -9.04 17.58 -11.46
N HIS A 123 -9.03 16.79 -10.38
CA HIS A 123 -9.98 16.94 -9.28
C HIS A 123 -9.33 17.05 -7.89
N ARG A 124 -8.00 17.17 -7.80
CA ARG A 124 -7.28 17.20 -6.52
C ARG A 124 -7.79 18.27 -5.56
N ASP A 125 -8.14 19.42 -6.11
CA ASP A 125 -8.61 20.58 -5.35
C ASP A 125 -10.00 20.34 -4.76
N LEU A 126 -10.84 19.47 -5.34
CA LEU A 126 -12.13 19.08 -4.77
C LEU A 126 -11.96 18.39 -3.41
N LEU A 127 -10.87 17.66 -3.20
CA LEU A 127 -10.57 17.03 -1.90
C LEU A 127 -10.41 18.05 -0.77
N ARG A 128 -10.06 19.32 -1.09
CA ARG A 128 -9.99 20.42 -0.11
C ARG A 128 -11.31 21.13 0.09
N ARG A 129 -12.18 21.14 -0.93
CA ARG A 129 -13.53 21.73 -0.84
C ARG A 129 -14.48 20.83 -0.04
N GLY A 130 -14.31 19.51 -0.17
CA GLY A 130 -15.21 18.52 0.42
C GLY A 130 -16.49 18.34 -0.38
N THR A 131 -17.37 17.49 0.13
CA THR A 131 -18.71 17.22 -0.42
C THR A 131 -19.64 16.75 0.69
N VAL A 132 -20.95 16.74 0.42
CA VAL A 132 -21.95 16.12 1.29
C VAL A 132 -22.30 14.76 0.71
N LEU A 133 -22.23 13.74 1.56
CA LEU A 133 -22.64 12.37 1.26
C LEU A 133 -23.70 11.95 2.26
N VAL A 134 -24.59 11.06 1.84
CA VAL A 134 -25.69 10.54 2.66
C VAL A 134 -25.44 9.08 3.01
N ASP A 135 -25.50 8.77 4.31
CA ASP A 135 -25.47 7.40 4.82
C ASP A 135 -26.92 6.92 5.05
N ASP A 136 -27.50 6.22 4.07
CA ASP A 136 -28.88 5.74 4.16
C ASP A 136 -29.09 4.69 5.27
N ARG A 137 -28.01 4.19 5.88
CA ARG A 137 -28.06 3.21 6.97
C ARG A 137 -28.16 3.86 8.34
N ASP A 138 -27.93 5.17 8.43
CA ASP A 138 -27.96 5.93 9.67
C ASP A 138 -29.31 6.63 9.84
N PRO A 139 -30.13 6.25 10.84
CA PRO A 139 -31.37 6.96 11.15
C PRO A 139 -31.13 8.29 11.90
N GLY A 140 -29.87 8.62 12.21
CA GLY A 140 -29.48 9.86 12.86
C GLY A 140 -29.91 11.10 12.08
N LEU A 141 -30.27 12.15 12.80
CA LEU A 141 -30.68 13.44 12.23
C LEU A 141 -29.58 14.51 12.36
N THR A 142 -28.51 14.20 13.07
CA THR A 142 -27.39 15.12 13.30
C THR A 142 -26.30 14.88 12.26
N PRO A 143 -25.78 15.94 11.63
CA PRO A 143 -24.69 15.80 10.70
C PRO A 143 -23.41 15.39 11.43
N ARG A 144 -22.51 14.74 10.69
CA ARG A 144 -21.16 14.38 11.14
C ARG A 144 -20.16 14.75 10.06
N VAL A 145 -18.97 15.16 10.47
CA VAL A 145 -17.90 15.56 9.55
C VAL A 145 -16.83 14.48 9.53
N LEU A 146 -16.54 13.96 8.34
CA LEU A 146 -15.51 12.95 8.11
C LEU A 146 -14.29 13.58 7.45
N PHE A 147 -13.13 13.46 8.10
CA PHE A 147 -11.84 13.80 7.53
C PHE A 147 -11.11 12.55 7.10
N PHE A 148 -10.50 12.59 5.92
CA PHE A 148 -9.46 11.65 5.53
C PHE A 148 -8.09 12.35 5.60
N LEU A 149 -7.16 11.76 6.34
CA LEU A 149 -5.82 12.28 6.51
C LEU A 149 -4.82 11.33 5.89
N GLU A 150 -3.89 11.86 5.12
CA GLU A 150 -2.72 11.10 4.69
C GLU A 150 -1.66 11.17 5.80
N HIS A 151 -1.21 10.02 6.30
CA HIS A 151 -0.14 9.93 7.28
C HIS A 151 1.00 9.06 6.76
N ALA A 152 2.20 9.61 6.77
CA ALA A 152 3.42 8.94 6.34
C ALA A 152 4.45 8.91 7.47
N ILE A 153 5.09 7.75 7.65
CA ILE A 153 6.24 7.57 8.53
C ILE A 153 7.47 7.49 7.64
N GLN A 154 8.47 8.29 7.98
CA GLN A 154 9.75 8.34 7.30
C GLN A 154 10.86 7.81 8.20
N ASP A 155 11.85 7.13 7.63
CA ASP A 155 13.10 6.82 8.31
C ASP A 155 14.21 7.82 7.95
N ALA A 156 15.40 7.61 8.49
CA ALA A 156 16.58 8.44 8.19
C ALA A 156 17.24 8.08 6.85
N GLY A 157 16.74 7.08 6.13
CA GLY A 157 17.24 6.70 4.82
C GLY A 157 16.93 7.76 3.77
N ILE A 158 17.91 8.03 2.92
CA ILE A 158 17.78 9.01 1.84
C ILE A 158 17.53 8.27 0.53
N THR A 159 16.51 8.69 -0.21
CA THR A 159 16.19 8.17 -1.54
C THR A 159 17.16 8.73 -2.59
N ARG A 160 17.15 8.18 -3.81
CA ARG A 160 17.99 8.70 -4.90
C ARG A 160 17.70 10.17 -5.24
N SER A 161 16.50 10.67 -4.95
CA SER A 161 16.11 12.07 -5.14
C SER A 161 16.54 13.00 -3.99
N GLY A 162 17.13 12.47 -2.92
CA GLY A 162 17.52 13.27 -1.74
C GLY A 162 16.43 13.37 -0.66
N ASP A 163 15.23 12.86 -0.92
CA ASP A 163 14.12 12.89 0.06
C ASP A 163 14.27 11.79 1.12
N ARG A 164 13.70 12.02 2.30
CA ARG A 164 13.56 10.96 3.31
C ARG A 164 12.68 9.83 2.79
N ARG A 165 13.13 8.60 3.00
CA ARG A 165 12.41 7.41 2.58
C ARG A 165 11.16 7.22 3.43
N ILE A 166 10.00 7.15 2.77
CA ILE A 166 8.75 6.75 3.40
C ILE A 166 8.79 5.23 3.62
N VAL A 167 8.65 4.81 4.88
CA VAL A 167 8.64 3.39 5.28
C VAL A 167 7.25 2.84 5.50
N SER A 168 6.27 3.71 5.70
CA SER A 168 4.85 3.37 5.75
C SER A 168 4.03 4.60 5.41
N LYS A 169 2.92 4.39 4.71
CA LYS A 169 1.94 5.43 4.37
C LYS A 169 0.54 4.87 4.58
N ARG A 170 -0.36 5.65 5.17
CA ARG A 170 -1.76 5.26 5.46
C ARG A 170 -2.71 6.42 5.20
N MET A 171 -3.92 6.07 4.81
CA MET A 171 -5.08 6.94 4.95
C MET A 171 -5.69 6.68 6.32
N LEU A 172 -5.95 7.76 7.06
CA LEU A 172 -6.64 7.74 8.34
C LEU A 172 -7.99 8.41 8.17
N TYR A 173 -8.99 7.93 8.90
CA TYR A 173 -10.33 8.50 8.88
C TYR A 173 -10.69 8.97 10.29
N VAL A 174 -11.08 10.22 10.42
CA VAL A 174 -11.53 10.82 11.69
C VAL A 174 -12.91 11.40 11.47
N GLU A 175 -13.88 10.88 12.20
CA GLU A 175 -15.24 11.41 12.21
C GLU A 175 -15.44 12.25 13.47
N ILE A 176 -16.12 13.39 13.33
CA ILE A 176 -16.47 14.29 14.42
C ILE A 176 -17.99 14.50 14.39
N ASP A 177 -18.63 14.37 15.56
CA ASP A 177 -20.06 14.64 15.77
C ASP A 177 -20.34 16.09 16.24
N ALA A 178 -21.61 16.44 16.38
CA ALA A 178 -22.06 17.77 16.78
C ALA A 178 -21.65 18.14 18.21
N GLU A 179 -21.53 17.15 19.09
CA GLU A 179 -21.03 17.29 20.46
C GLU A 179 -19.50 17.48 20.49
N GLY A 180 -18.85 17.24 19.35
CA GLY A 180 -17.42 17.40 19.17
C GLY A 180 -16.61 16.19 19.62
N HIS A 181 -17.21 15.01 19.80
CA HIS A 181 -16.47 13.78 19.96
C HIS A 181 -15.83 13.38 18.64
N ALA A 182 -14.53 13.13 18.69
CA ALA A 182 -13.78 12.62 17.55
C ALA A 182 -13.55 11.11 17.71
N ARG A 183 -13.73 10.36 16.63
CA ARG A 183 -13.44 8.92 16.59
C ARG A 183 -12.66 8.53 15.35
N HIS A 184 -11.73 7.58 15.52
CA HIS A 184 -11.00 6.99 14.41
C HIS A 184 -11.82 5.86 13.76
N LEU A 185 -11.87 5.85 12.44
CA LEU A 185 -12.50 4.77 11.66
C LEU A 185 -11.42 3.97 10.92
N ASN A 186 -11.50 2.64 11.04
CA ASN A 186 -10.50 1.71 10.50
C ASN A 186 -10.71 1.39 9.00
N TYR A 187 -11.88 1.71 8.46
CA TYR A 187 -12.21 1.60 7.04
C TYR A 187 -12.70 2.94 6.52
N ALA A 188 -12.73 3.12 5.20
CA ALA A 188 -13.24 4.31 4.54
C ALA A 188 -14.78 4.25 4.51
N PRO A 189 -15.52 4.88 5.44
CA PRO A 189 -16.96 4.69 5.52
C PRO A 189 -17.69 5.37 4.35
N TYR A 190 -17.08 6.40 3.76
CA TYR A 190 -17.63 7.12 2.62
C TYR A 190 -17.82 6.26 1.37
N LEU A 191 -17.18 5.09 1.32
CA LEU A 191 -17.37 4.15 0.22
C LEU A 191 -18.78 3.57 0.19
N ASP A 192 -19.46 3.53 1.35
CA ASP A 192 -20.84 3.06 1.48
C ASP A 192 -21.86 4.21 1.37
N TYR A 193 -21.41 5.46 1.29
CA TYR A 193 -22.31 6.62 1.25
C TYR A 193 -22.67 6.96 -0.19
N ARG A 194 -23.88 7.48 -0.39
CA ARG A 194 -24.34 7.94 -1.70
C ARG A 194 -24.19 9.45 -1.87
N PRO A 195 -24.11 9.96 -3.11
CA PRO A 195 -24.25 11.39 -3.35
C PRO A 195 -25.68 11.87 -3.03
N LEU A 196 -25.84 13.20 -2.93
CA LEU A 196 -27.16 13.83 -2.89
C LEU A 196 -27.93 13.56 -4.18
N HIS A 197 -29.22 13.25 -4.07
CA HIS A 197 -30.15 13.09 -5.19
C HIS A 197 -30.73 14.43 -5.63
N ASP A 198 -31.23 14.45 -6.87
CA ASP A 198 -32.03 15.57 -7.36
C ASP A 198 -33.26 15.79 -6.46
N GLY A 199 -33.42 17.02 -5.98
CA GLY A 199 -34.49 17.41 -5.05
C GLY A 199 -34.10 17.37 -3.56
N GLU A 200 -32.94 16.81 -3.21
CA GLU A 200 -32.37 16.99 -1.88
C GLU A 200 -31.75 18.39 -1.71
N PRO A 201 -31.60 18.91 -0.47
CA PRO A 201 -31.04 20.23 -0.23
C PRO A 201 -29.63 20.39 -0.80
N THR A 202 -29.32 21.56 -1.36
CA THR A 202 -27.94 21.87 -1.77
C THR A 202 -27.01 21.92 -0.56
N VAL A 203 -25.70 21.85 -0.80
CA VAL A 203 -24.68 21.94 0.26
C VAL A 203 -24.84 23.23 1.06
N GLU A 204 -25.11 24.36 0.41
CA GLU A 204 -25.32 25.65 1.06
C GLU A 204 -26.58 25.64 1.93
N ALA A 205 -27.68 25.07 1.41
CA ALA A 205 -28.92 24.94 2.15
C ALA A 205 -28.79 24.01 3.36
N PHE A 206 -27.95 22.97 3.26
CA PHE A 206 -27.65 22.05 4.36
C PHE A 206 -26.78 22.72 5.44
N LEU A 207 -25.75 23.46 5.04
CA LEU A 207 -24.86 24.16 5.97
C LEU A 207 -25.54 25.35 6.67
N ALA A 208 -26.59 25.92 6.07
CA ALA A 208 -27.40 26.99 6.68
C ALA A 208 -28.34 26.50 7.80
N ARG A 209 -28.49 25.19 8.00
CA ARG A 209 -29.36 24.62 9.04
C ARG A 209 -28.73 24.75 10.43
N ALA A 210 -29.57 24.83 11.46
CA ALA A 210 -29.12 24.98 12.84
C ALA A 210 -28.27 23.78 13.31
N GLU A 211 -28.62 22.58 12.86
CA GLU A 211 -27.92 21.33 13.14
C GLU A 211 -26.50 21.30 12.56
N SER A 212 -26.22 22.14 11.56
CA SER A 212 -24.92 22.29 10.91
C SER A 212 -24.11 23.48 11.46
N ALA A 213 -24.64 24.27 12.39
CA ALA A 213 -24.01 25.52 12.85
C ALA A 213 -22.66 25.30 13.55
N TRP A 214 -22.42 24.11 14.09
CA TRP A 214 -21.14 23.72 14.69
C TRP A 214 -20.05 23.44 13.64
N ILE A 215 -20.42 23.26 12.36
CA ILE A 215 -19.52 22.95 11.25
C ILE A 215 -18.74 24.20 10.83
N GLY A 216 -17.61 24.43 11.50
CA GLY A 216 -16.74 25.58 11.28
C GLY A 216 -15.31 25.21 10.87
N ARG A 217 -14.48 26.25 10.67
CA ARG A 217 -13.07 26.11 10.26
C ARG A 217 -12.18 25.40 11.29
N GLU A 218 -12.58 25.40 12.55
CA GLU A 218 -11.80 24.82 13.66
C GLU A 218 -11.81 23.28 13.68
N ILE A 219 -12.78 22.66 13.00
CA ILE A 219 -12.94 21.20 13.01
C ILE A 219 -11.73 20.50 12.35
N GLU A 220 -11.14 21.10 11.31
CA GLU A 220 -9.94 20.53 10.68
C GLU A 220 -8.79 20.41 11.69
N GLN A 221 -8.56 21.45 12.49
CA GLN A 221 -7.53 21.43 13.53
C GLN A 221 -7.84 20.41 14.62
N LYS A 222 -9.12 20.27 14.99
CA LYS A 222 -9.59 19.28 15.96
C LYS A 222 -9.37 17.85 15.46
N ALA A 223 -9.70 17.57 14.20
CA ALA A 223 -9.47 16.28 13.57
C ALA A 223 -7.98 15.94 13.50
N GLN A 224 -7.15 16.90 13.10
CA GLN A 224 -5.69 16.74 13.05
C GLN A 224 -5.10 16.50 14.45
N GLY A 225 -5.51 17.28 15.46
CA GLY A 225 -5.06 17.12 16.84
C GLY A 225 -5.46 15.77 17.45
N TYR A 226 -6.67 15.31 17.16
CA TYR A 226 -7.11 13.96 17.54
C TYR A 226 -6.27 12.87 16.87
N ALA A 227 -6.03 12.98 15.56
CA ALA A 227 -5.23 12.01 14.81
C ALA A 227 -3.80 11.91 15.36
N ILE A 228 -3.15 13.06 15.62
CA ILE A 228 -1.78 13.12 16.17
C ILE A 228 -1.72 12.49 17.57
N THR A 229 -2.71 12.75 18.41
CA THR A 229 -2.71 12.28 19.80
C THR A 229 -3.07 10.80 19.94
N ASN A 230 -4.03 10.31 19.14
CA ASN A 230 -4.64 8.99 19.37
C ASN A 230 -4.29 7.96 18.29
N VAL A 231 -4.14 8.38 17.03
CA VAL A 231 -4.06 7.45 15.89
C VAL A 231 -2.61 7.26 15.42
N VAL A 232 -1.86 8.36 15.31
CA VAL A 232 -0.46 8.36 14.87
C VAL A 232 0.44 7.51 15.78
N PRO A 233 0.34 7.54 17.13
CA PRO A 233 1.21 6.74 17.99
C PRO A 233 1.03 5.23 17.79
N GLU A 234 -0.20 4.78 17.57
CA GLU A 234 -0.50 3.37 17.27
C GLU A 234 0.18 2.94 15.96
N HIS A 235 0.01 3.72 14.89
CA HIS A 235 0.65 3.44 13.61
C HIS A 235 2.18 3.45 13.72
N LEU A 236 2.75 4.41 14.46
CA LEU A 236 4.19 4.48 14.69
C LEU A 236 4.71 3.25 15.43
N ASN A 237 4.02 2.83 16.48
CA ASN A 237 4.41 1.66 17.26
C ASN A 237 4.33 0.37 16.44
N GLU A 238 3.29 0.20 15.63
CA GLU A 238 3.15 -0.94 14.72
C GLU A 238 4.34 -1.03 13.74
N VAL A 239 4.67 0.09 13.09
CA VAL A 239 5.78 0.15 12.12
C VAL A 239 7.12 -0.04 12.81
N ARG A 240 7.34 0.61 13.96
CA ARG A 240 8.59 0.51 14.72
C ARG A 240 8.84 -0.93 15.16
N SER A 241 7.85 -1.59 15.77
CA SER A 241 7.98 -2.97 16.25
C SER A 241 8.36 -3.93 15.14
N ARG A 242 7.66 -3.87 13.99
CA ARG A 242 7.95 -4.71 12.82
C ARG A 242 9.35 -4.45 12.24
N LYS A 243 9.76 -3.18 12.18
CA LYS A 243 11.08 -2.80 11.64
C LYS A 243 12.22 -3.24 12.55
N LEU A 244 12.10 -3.05 13.86
CA LEU A 244 13.13 -3.47 14.82
C LEU A 244 13.31 -4.99 14.80
N GLU A 245 12.23 -5.76 14.71
CA GLU A 245 12.32 -7.22 14.58
C GLU A 245 13.05 -7.64 13.30
N LEU A 246 12.72 -7.03 12.16
CA LEU A 246 13.38 -7.32 10.89
C LEU A 246 14.87 -6.94 10.92
N LEU A 247 15.21 -5.80 11.52
CA LEU A 247 16.60 -5.36 11.68
C LEU A 247 17.39 -6.34 12.52
N SER A 248 16.85 -6.78 13.67
CA SER A 248 17.50 -7.77 14.52
C SER A 248 17.75 -9.10 13.79
N LYS A 249 16.75 -9.60 13.05
CA LYS A 249 16.91 -10.82 12.21
C LYS A 249 17.98 -10.65 11.13
N THR A 250 17.99 -9.48 10.47
CA THR A 250 18.97 -9.18 9.42
C THR A 250 20.37 -9.08 9.99
N GLU A 251 20.54 -8.40 11.13
CA GLU A 251 21.82 -8.27 11.82
C GLU A 251 22.36 -9.64 12.25
N ALA A 252 21.51 -10.50 12.82
CA ALA A 252 21.89 -11.86 13.21
C ALA A 252 22.33 -12.70 12.00
N ALA A 253 21.59 -12.65 10.89
CA ALA A 253 21.93 -13.38 9.67
C ALA A 253 23.23 -12.87 9.03
N VAL A 254 23.46 -11.55 9.04
CA VAL A 254 24.72 -10.95 8.55
C VAL A 254 25.89 -11.37 9.43
N LYS A 255 25.74 -11.29 10.75
CA LYS A 255 26.78 -11.73 11.70
C LYS A 255 27.10 -13.22 11.55
N ASP A 256 26.10 -14.08 11.44
CA ASP A 256 26.30 -15.52 11.23
C ASP A 256 27.04 -15.80 9.91
N ARG A 257 26.64 -15.13 8.82
CA ARG A 257 27.31 -15.26 7.53
C ARG A 257 28.76 -14.79 7.58
N LEU A 258 29.02 -13.59 8.09
CA LEU A 258 30.38 -13.03 8.20
C LEU A 258 31.25 -13.92 9.09
N THR A 259 30.72 -14.39 10.22
CA THR A 259 31.45 -15.31 11.11
C THR A 259 31.82 -16.62 10.40
N LYS A 260 30.90 -17.21 9.64
CA LYS A 260 31.18 -18.42 8.83
C LYS A 260 32.24 -18.15 7.76
N GLU A 261 32.19 -16.98 7.12
CA GLU A 261 33.13 -16.59 6.08
C GLU A 261 34.53 -16.32 6.65
N ILE A 262 34.64 -15.62 7.78
CA ILE A 262 35.88 -15.42 8.55
C ILE A 262 36.47 -16.77 8.94
N ASN A 263 35.68 -17.65 9.59
CA ASN A 263 36.14 -18.97 10.01
C ASN A 263 36.62 -19.83 8.82
N TYR A 264 35.94 -19.73 7.68
CA TYR A 264 36.37 -20.41 6.46
C TYR A 264 37.72 -19.90 5.96
N TRP A 265 37.91 -18.58 5.90
CA TRP A 265 39.17 -17.97 5.45
C TRP A 265 40.32 -18.20 6.43
N ASP A 266 40.07 -18.18 7.74
CA ASP A 266 41.06 -18.51 8.78
C ASP A 266 41.53 -19.96 8.67
N HIS A 267 40.59 -20.90 8.59
CA HIS A 267 40.91 -22.31 8.40
C HIS A 267 41.66 -22.54 7.08
N ARG A 268 41.26 -21.85 6.00
CA ARG A 268 41.94 -21.92 4.71
C ARG A 268 43.36 -21.35 4.77
N ALA A 269 43.59 -20.27 5.52
CA ALA A 269 44.89 -19.67 5.71
C ALA A 269 45.86 -20.63 6.43
N GLU A 270 45.42 -21.28 7.51
CA GLU A 270 46.23 -22.27 8.23
C GLU A 270 46.52 -23.52 7.37
N GLN A 271 45.54 -24.00 6.59
CA GLN A 271 45.77 -25.09 5.63
C GLN A 271 46.84 -24.73 4.59
N LEU A 272 46.77 -23.53 4.02
CA LEU A 272 47.75 -23.05 3.04
C LEU A 272 49.14 -22.91 3.67
N LYS A 273 49.21 -22.43 4.91
CA LYS A 273 50.48 -22.30 5.65
C LYS A 273 51.16 -23.65 5.85
N LEU A 274 50.40 -24.70 6.21
CA LEU A 274 50.93 -26.06 6.32
C LEU A 274 51.40 -26.64 4.96
N GLN A 275 50.69 -26.32 3.87
CA GLN A 275 51.09 -26.72 2.51
C GLN A 275 52.37 -26.00 2.05
N GLU A 276 52.51 -24.72 2.37
CA GLU A 276 53.72 -23.93 2.12
C GLU A 276 54.91 -24.48 2.91
N GLN A 277 54.73 -24.80 4.20
CA GLN A 277 55.77 -25.41 5.05
C GLN A 277 56.20 -26.80 4.56
N SER A 278 55.31 -27.55 3.91
CA SER A 278 55.60 -28.86 3.30
C SER A 278 56.12 -28.77 1.85
N GLY A 279 56.46 -27.58 1.37
CA GLY A 279 57.10 -27.35 0.07
C GLY A 279 56.15 -27.35 -1.13
N LYS A 280 54.83 -27.41 -0.92
CA LYS A 280 53.83 -27.31 -1.99
C LYS A 280 53.34 -25.86 -2.11
N VAL A 281 54.16 -25.01 -2.74
CA VAL A 281 53.83 -23.60 -2.95
C VAL A 281 52.77 -23.48 -4.04
N ASN A 282 51.53 -23.15 -3.66
CA ASN A 282 50.42 -22.92 -4.57
C ASN A 282 50.52 -21.50 -5.16
N ALA A 283 50.53 -21.36 -6.49
CA ALA A 283 50.83 -20.08 -7.16
C ALA A 283 49.65 -19.08 -7.27
N ARG A 284 48.45 -19.42 -6.77
CA ARG A 284 47.22 -18.61 -6.96
C ARG A 284 46.64 -17.96 -5.70
N LEU A 285 46.98 -18.45 -4.51
CA LEU A 285 46.52 -17.90 -3.23
C LEU A 285 47.47 -18.40 -2.14
N ASN A 286 48.18 -17.49 -1.48
CA ASN A 286 49.07 -17.84 -0.36
C ASN A 286 48.35 -17.67 0.99
N SER A 287 48.92 -18.23 2.05
CA SER A 287 48.37 -18.17 3.40
C SER A 287 48.13 -16.73 3.90
N GLY A 288 49.02 -15.80 3.56
CA GLY A 288 48.92 -14.39 3.93
C GLY A 288 47.76 -13.65 3.26
N GLU A 289 47.45 -13.93 1.99
CA GLU A 289 46.30 -13.35 1.27
C GLU A 289 44.97 -13.89 1.79
N ALA A 290 44.92 -15.18 2.17
CA ALA A 290 43.73 -15.75 2.79
C ALA A 290 43.46 -15.13 4.18
N ARG A 291 44.50 -14.90 4.98
CA ARG A 291 44.39 -14.20 6.27
C ARG A 291 43.90 -12.75 6.11
N LYS A 292 44.47 -12.02 5.16
CA LYS A 292 44.04 -10.65 4.84
C LYS A 292 42.56 -10.56 4.44
N ARG A 293 42.01 -11.62 3.83
CA ARG A 293 40.57 -11.68 3.50
C ARG A 293 39.69 -11.90 4.73
N ALA A 294 40.14 -12.70 5.70
CA ALA A 294 39.45 -12.85 6.97
C ALA A 294 39.44 -11.52 7.76
N ASP A 295 40.60 -10.84 7.83
CA ASP A 295 40.75 -9.57 8.56
C ASP A 295 39.95 -8.39 7.96
N ALA A 296 39.56 -8.49 6.68
CA ALA A 296 38.82 -7.45 5.96
C ALA A 296 37.29 -7.58 6.03
N LEU A 297 36.78 -8.67 6.63
CA LEU A 297 35.36 -8.98 6.81
C LEU A 297 34.88 -8.60 8.22
#